data_AF-A0A354GPF1-F1
#
_entry.id   AF-A0A354GPF1-F1
#
_cell.length_a   1.000
_cell.length_b   1.000
_cell.length_c   1.000
_cell.angle_alpha   90.00
_cell.angle_beta   90.00
_cell.angle_gamma   90.00
#
_symmetry.space_group_name_H-M   'P 1'
#
loop_
_entity.id
_entity.type
_entity.pdbx_description
1 polymer ?
#
loop_
_entity_poly.entity_id
_entity_poly.type
_entity_poly.pdbx_seq_one_letter_code
_entity_poly.pdbx_strand_id
1 'polypeptide(L)'
;MMWKAPTRDWPHPTRATVRLPVGEELAKVRELVTSLLGKGAVPEDVSHLIGALDDATVHLGPDPDGQQIHARIEHADFEQWERHLRKDKTGKVYIWNEKMRVRADKQGGGLGASRLRAQVENAFYGGIAYIACHAARVNAQNPDPTRAFIGYSLWPKYGFDQTLDELEKGTDNADEVRKGTPAAFPEVARMIREQFSDDVESILDLFDEEGGSEWWKINGVELYHAVFDLAAGSRSMKVLNKYWLDPREEECPYA
;
A
#
# COMPACT_ATOMS: atom_id res chain seq x y z
N MET A 1 -33.40 -13.24 14.67
CA MET A 1 -33.69 -12.80 13.29
C MET A 1 -32.50 -11.95 12.86
N MET A 2 -31.56 -12.50 12.07
CA MET A 2 -30.36 -11.75 11.65
C MET A 2 -30.74 -10.81 10.51
N TRP A 3 -30.73 -9.51 10.79
CA TRP A 3 -30.83 -8.48 9.75
C TRP A 3 -29.53 -8.48 8.95
N LYS A 4 -29.54 -9.07 7.75
CA LYS A 4 -28.44 -8.88 6.80
C LYS A 4 -28.60 -7.48 6.21
N ALA A 5 -27.70 -6.57 6.58
CA ALA A 5 -27.57 -5.30 5.88
C ALA A 5 -27.29 -5.57 4.38
N PRO A 6 -27.77 -4.72 3.45
CA PRO A 6 -27.44 -4.86 2.04
C PRO A 6 -25.92 -4.80 1.89
N THR A 7 -25.33 -5.88 1.39
CA THR A 7 -23.91 -5.99 1.12
C THR A 7 -23.56 -5.05 -0.02
N ARG A 8 -22.53 -4.23 0.16
CA ARG A 8 -21.91 -3.48 -0.94
C ARG A 8 -21.48 -4.47 -2.02
N ASP A 9 -21.67 -4.11 -3.28
CA ASP A 9 -21.23 -4.93 -4.40
C ASP A 9 -19.74 -4.68 -4.63
N TRP A 10 -18.92 -5.59 -4.12
CA TRP A 10 -17.47 -5.51 -4.22
C TRP A 10 -17.01 -6.20 -5.50
N PRO A 11 -16.18 -5.57 -6.35
CA PRO A 11 -15.66 -6.22 -7.56
C PRO A 11 -14.93 -7.53 -7.28
N HIS A 12 -14.21 -7.58 -6.15
CA HIS A 12 -13.48 -8.75 -5.69
C HIS A 12 -13.86 -9.06 -4.23
N PRO A 13 -15.07 -9.60 -3.99
CA PRO A 13 -15.44 -9.97 -2.65
C PRO A 13 -14.52 -11.10 -2.17
N THR A 14 -14.29 -11.16 -0.87
CA THR A 14 -13.50 -12.20 -0.22
C THR A 14 -14.38 -12.96 0.75
N ARG A 15 -14.11 -14.25 0.92
CA ARG A 15 -14.74 -15.10 1.95
C ARG A 15 -13.93 -15.19 3.24
N ALA A 16 -12.92 -14.33 3.39
CA ALA A 16 -12.06 -14.29 4.56
C ALA A 16 -12.86 -14.31 5.86
N THR A 17 -12.37 -15.06 6.84
CA THR A 17 -12.99 -15.07 8.17
C THR A 17 -12.59 -13.82 8.93
N VAL A 18 -13.56 -12.96 9.27
CA VAL A 18 -13.30 -11.77 10.08
C VAL A 18 -13.40 -12.08 11.57
N ARG A 19 -12.34 -11.77 12.31
CA ARG A 19 -12.24 -11.87 13.76
C ARG A 19 -12.25 -10.46 14.34
N LEU A 20 -13.20 -10.24 15.25
CA LEU A 20 -13.38 -8.97 15.93
C LEU A 20 -13.02 -9.14 17.41
N PRO A 21 -12.57 -8.07 18.08
CA PRO A 21 -12.42 -8.05 19.52
C PRO A 21 -13.79 -8.16 20.20
N VAL A 22 -13.77 -8.20 21.53
CA VAL A 22 -14.97 -8.29 22.36
C VAL A 22 -15.12 -7.03 23.23
N GLY A 23 -16.30 -6.81 23.79
CA GLY A 23 -16.54 -5.70 24.73
C GLY A 23 -16.43 -4.32 24.08
N GLU A 24 -15.76 -3.39 24.75
CA GLU A 24 -15.65 -1.98 24.34
C GLU A 24 -14.88 -1.80 23.03
N GLU A 25 -13.86 -2.63 22.79
CA GLU A 25 -13.09 -2.60 21.54
C GLU A 25 -13.97 -2.95 20.32
N LEU A 26 -14.93 -3.88 20.47
CA LEU A 26 -15.88 -4.19 19.40
C LEU A 26 -16.76 -2.98 19.06
N ALA A 27 -17.24 -2.27 20.08
CA ALA A 27 -18.01 -1.05 19.88
C ALA A 27 -17.17 0.00 19.16
N LYS A 28 -15.89 0.14 19.53
CA LYS A 28 -14.97 1.07 18.88
C LYS A 28 -14.68 0.71 17.43
N VAL A 29 -14.44 -0.56 17.11
CA VAL A 29 -14.27 -1.00 15.70
C VAL A 29 -15.50 -0.65 14.87
N ARG A 30 -16.72 -0.86 15.38
CA ARG A 30 -17.95 -0.52 14.65
C ARG A 30 -18.13 0.99 14.44
N GLU A 31 -17.79 1.78 15.43
CA GLU A 31 -17.76 3.25 15.34
C GLU A 31 -16.77 3.69 14.26
N LEU A 32 -15.56 3.15 14.27
CA LEU A 32 -14.51 3.46 13.29
C LEU A 32 -14.92 3.04 11.88
N VAL A 33 -15.46 1.84 11.70
CA VAL A 33 -15.99 1.38 10.40
C VAL A 33 -17.04 2.36 9.87
N THR A 34 -17.98 2.78 10.73
CA THR A 34 -19.02 3.75 10.34
C THR A 34 -18.42 5.13 10.03
N SER A 35 -17.44 5.59 10.80
CA SER A 35 -16.77 6.87 10.59
C SER A 35 -15.97 6.90 9.28
N LEU A 36 -15.25 5.82 8.99
CA LEU A 36 -14.36 5.70 7.85
C LEU A 36 -15.13 5.36 6.58
N LEU A 37 -16.05 4.40 6.63
CA LEU A 37 -16.71 3.88 5.43
C LEU A 37 -18.13 4.41 5.26
N GLY A 38 -18.68 5.13 6.24
CA GLY A 38 -20.02 5.70 6.20
C GLY A 38 -21.10 4.80 6.80
N LYS A 39 -22.33 5.32 6.86
CA LYS A 39 -23.48 4.61 7.42
C LYS A 39 -23.77 3.31 6.66
N GLY A 40 -24.05 2.24 7.41
CA GLY A 40 -24.38 0.93 6.85
C GLY A 40 -23.15 0.07 6.53
N ALA A 41 -21.93 0.60 6.64
CA ALA A 41 -20.72 -0.20 6.55
C ALA A 41 -20.62 -1.19 7.72
N VAL A 42 -20.05 -2.36 7.44
CA VAL A 42 -19.84 -3.44 8.41
C VAL A 42 -18.36 -3.84 8.45
N PRO A 43 -17.87 -4.45 9.53
CA PRO A 43 -16.45 -4.82 9.64
C PRO A 43 -15.95 -5.71 8.49
N GLU A 44 -16.83 -6.54 7.92
CA GLU A 44 -16.53 -7.39 6.75
C GLU A 44 -16.12 -6.57 5.52
N ASP A 45 -16.62 -5.34 5.37
CA ASP A 45 -16.23 -4.44 4.29
C ASP A 45 -14.71 -4.19 4.28
N VAL A 46 -14.08 -4.13 5.46
CA VAL A 46 -12.64 -3.94 5.59
C VAL A 46 -11.86 -5.10 4.95
N SER A 47 -12.36 -6.33 5.04
CA SER A 47 -11.69 -7.52 4.48
C SER A 47 -11.61 -7.47 2.95
N HIS A 48 -12.63 -6.90 2.30
CA HIS A 48 -12.64 -6.65 0.86
C HIS A 48 -11.64 -5.55 0.49
N LEU A 49 -11.70 -4.41 1.19
CA LEU A 49 -10.85 -3.25 0.93
C LEU A 49 -9.36 -3.54 1.05
N ILE A 50 -8.95 -4.44 1.96
CA ILE A 50 -7.54 -4.81 2.16
C ILE A 50 -7.06 -5.92 1.21
N GLY A 51 -7.94 -6.44 0.33
CA GLY A 51 -7.61 -7.48 -0.64
C GLY A 51 -7.34 -8.86 -0.02
N ALA A 52 -7.98 -9.21 1.10
CA ALA A 52 -7.73 -10.48 1.78
C ALA A 52 -8.10 -11.70 0.90
N LEU A 53 -7.37 -12.81 1.07
CA LEU A 53 -7.70 -14.09 0.42
C LEU A 53 -8.94 -14.73 1.04
N ASP A 54 -9.66 -15.54 0.25
CA ASP A 54 -10.89 -16.20 0.67
C ASP A 54 -10.75 -17.08 1.93
N ASP A 55 -9.61 -17.73 2.07
CA ASP A 55 -9.25 -18.61 3.18
C ASP A 55 -8.36 -17.93 4.24
N ALA A 56 -8.15 -16.62 4.13
CA ALA A 56 -7.46 -15.86 5.15
C ALA A 56 -8.34 -15.66 6.39
N THR A 57 -7.68 -15.40 7.52
CA THR A 57 -8.32 -14.85 8.73
C THR A 57 -7.89 -13.40 8.91
N VAL A 58 -8.86 -12.48 8.97
CA VAL A 58 -8.63 -11.05 9.15
C VAL A 58 -8.98 -10.67 10.57
N HIS A 59 -7.99 -10.24 11.35
CA HIS A 59 -8.18 -9.72 12.70
C HIS A 59 -8.27 -8.20 12.61
N LEU A 60 -9.40 -7.64 13.00
CA LEU A 60 -9.62 -6.19 13.02
C LEU A 60 -9.55 -5.68 14.47
N GLY A 61 -8.85 -4.59 14.70
CA GLY A 61 -8.84 -3.91 16.00
C GLY A 61 -8.71 -2.39 15.81
N PRO A 62 -9.02 -1.59 16.85
CA PRO A 62 -8.56 -0.22 16.88
C PRO A 62 -7.03 -0.23 17.03
N ASP A 63 -6.35 0.69 16.37
CA ASP A 63 -4.95 0.96 16.68
C ASP A 63 -4.82 1.69 18.03
N PRO A 64 -3.63 1.76 18.67
CA PRO A 64 -3.49 2.36 20.00
C PRO A 64 -3.96 3.81 20.13
N ASP A 65 -3.99 4.58 19.04
CA ASP A 65 -4.53 5.94 19.01
C ASP A 65 -6.07 6.02 19.05
N GLY A 66 -6.76 4.89 18.81
CA GLY A 66 -8.21 4.78 18.76
C GLY A 66 -8.87 5.51 17.58
N GLN A 67 -8.11 5.94 16.57
CA GLN A 67 -8.60 6.71 15.41
C GLN A 67 -8.62 5.93 14.11
N GLN A 68 -7.94 4.78 14.07
CA GLN A 68 -7.80 3.96 12.88
C GLN A 68 -8.08 2.49 13.13
N ILE A 69 -8.38 1.77 12.05
CA ILE A 69 -8.54 0.31 12.09
C ILE A 69 -7.22 -0.32 11.68
N HIS A 70 -6.67 -1.16 12.54
CA HIS A 70 -5.59 -2.08 12.19
C HIS A 70 -6.19 -3.41 11.72
N ALA A 71 -5.74 -3.89 10.58
CA ALA A 71 -6.12 -5.17 10.02
C ALA A 71 -4.88 -6.07 9.87
N ARG A 72 -4.80 -7.11 10.71
CA ARG A 72 -3.78 -8.15 10.63
C ARG A 72 -4.35 -9.36 9.91
N ILE A 73 -3.72 -9.76 8.82
CA ILE A 73 -4.21 -10.80 7.92
C ILE A 73 -3.33 -12.04 8.07
N GLU A 74 -3.93 -13.15 8.49
CA GLU A 74 -3.26 -14.44 8.63
C GLU A 74 -3.60 -15.32 7.43
N HIS A 75 -2.57 -15.81 6.74
CA HIS A 75 -2.70 -16.73 5.62
C HIS A 75 -1.42 -17.57 5.47
N ALA A 76 -1.53 -18.84 5.08
CA ALA A 76 -0.41 -19.79 5.06
C ALA A 76 0.72 -19.38 4.11
N ASP A 77 0.43 -18.61 3.07
CA ASP A 77 1.39 -18.17 2.05
C ASP A 77 2.11 -16.84 2.38
N PHE A 78 1.78 -16.20 3.52
CA PHE A 78 2.37 -14.92 3.93
C PHE A 78 3.07 -15.06 5.28
N GLU A 79 4.25 -14.46 5.40
CA GLU A 79 4.95 -14.31 6.68
C GLU A 79 4.35 -13.18 7.52
N GLN A 80 4.00 -12.07 6.85
CA GLN A 80 3.44 -10.88 7.46
C GLN A 80 2.50 -10.20 6.47
N TRP A 81 1.31 -9.81 6.93
CA TRP A 81 0.38 -9.06 6.11
C TRP A 81 -0.50 -8.16 7.00
N GLU A 82 -0.26 -6.86 6.93
CA GLU A 82 -0.86 -5.86 7.81
C GLU A 82 -1.23 -4.61 7.02
N ARG A 83 -2.39 -4.04 7.30
CA ARG A 83 -2.90 -2.81 6.69
C ARG A 83 -3.58 -1.95 7.76
N HIS A 84 -3.65 -0.65 7.53
CA HIS A 84 -4.47 0.25 8.33
C HIS A 84 -5.45 1.02 7.47
N LEU A 85 -6.66 1.23 7.96
CA LEU A 85 -7.65 2.12 7.36
C LEU A 85 -7.77 3.39 8.22
N ARG A 86 -7.51 4.55 7.62
CA ARG A 86 -7.26 5.82 8.32
C ARG A 86 -7.93 7.00 7.63
N LYS A 87 -7.99 8.15 8.31
CA LYS A 87 -8.30 9.46 7.71
C LYS A 87 -7.04 10.34 7.70
N ASP A 88 -6.83 11.06 6.61
CA ASP A 88 -5.81 12.10 6.58
C ASP A 88 -6.29 13.39 7.28
N LYS A 89 -5.40 14.39 7.38
CA LYS A 89 -5.71 15.69 7.99
C LYS A 89 -6.82 16.46 7.26
N THR A 90 -7.13 16.11 6.01
CA THR A 90 -8.21 16.69 5.21
C THR A 90 -9.53 15.92 5.31
N GLY A 91 -9.53 14.79 6.04
CA GLY A 91 -10.68 13.91 6.22
C GLY A 91 -10.87 12.88 5.12
N LYS A 92 -9.96 12.78 4.14
CA LYS A 92 -10.00 11.72 3.12
C LYS A 92 -9.62 10.40 3.75
N VAL A 93 -10.31 9.34 3.34
CA VAL A 93 -10.07 7.99 3.85
C VAL A 93 -9.07 7.29 2.94
N TYR A 94 -8.06 6.68 3.54
CA TYR A 94 -6.99 6.01 2.81
C TYR A 94 -6.59 4.70 3.49
N ILE A 95 -5.89 3.83 2.76
CA ILE A 95 -5.32 2.59 3.29
C ILE A 95 -3.80 2.72 3.35
N TRP A 96 -3.22 2.49 4.52
CA TRP A 96 -1.77 2.35 4.68
C TRP A 96 -1.36 0.87 4.61
N ASN A 97 -0.49 0.53 3.66
CA ASN A 97 0.09 -0.81 3.56
C ASN A 97 1.31 -0.90 4.45
N GLU A 98 1.14 -1.54 5.60
CA GLU A 98 2.20 -1.63 6.61
C GLU A 98 3.20 -2.73 6.26
N LYS A 99 2.71 -3.96 6.07
CA LYS A 99 3.54 -5.10 5.71
C LYS A 99 2.83 -5.99 4.71
N MET A 100 3.58 -6.50 3.74
CA MET A 100 3.15 -7.61 2.91
C MET A 100 4.37 -8.42 2.48
N ARG A 101 4.56 -9.58 3.12
CA ARG A 101 5.68 -10.47 2.85
C ARG A 101 5.16 -11.85 2.48
N VAL A 102 5.18 -12.13 1.18
CA VAL A 102 4.92 -13.46 0.66
C VAL A 102 6.06 -14.37 1.09
N ARG A 103 5.76 -15.58 1.56
CA ARG A 103 6.79 -16.56 1.93
C ARG A 103 7.69 -16.88 0.75
N ALA A 104 8.97 -17.14 1.01
CA ALA A 104 9.95 -17.41 -0.03
C ALA A 104 9.49 -18.53 -1.01
N ASP A 105 8.91 -19.62 -0.48
CA ASP A 105 8.42 -20.75 -1.28
C ASP A 105 7.15 -20.46 -2.12
N LYS A 106 6.60 -19.24 -1.99
CA LYS A 106 5.37 -18.76 -2.65
C LYS A 106 5.62 -17.54 -3.52
N GLN A 107 6.85 -17.02 -3.55
CA GLN A 107 7.23 -15.90 -4.41
C GLN A 107 7.29 -16.31 -5.89
N GLY A 108 7.34 -15.33 -6.80
CA GLY A 108 7.35 -15.56 -8.25
C GLY A 108 5.99 -15.94 -8.88
N GLY A 109 5.01 -16.41 -8.10
CA GLY A 109 3.70 -16.82 -8.61
C GLY A 109 2.66 -15.70 -8.82
N GLY A 110 3.06 -14.42 -8.78
CA GLY A 110 2.14 -13.28 -8.95
C GLY A 110 1.15 -13.04 -7.80
N LEU A 111 1.27 -13.77 -6.68
CA LEU A 111 0.34 -13.69 -5.55
C LEU A 111 0.21 -12.25 -5.01
N GLY A 112 1.34 -11.59 -4.75
CA GLY A 112 1.36 -10.20 -4.25
C GLY A 112 0.68 -9.22 -5.20
N ALA A 113 1.00 -9.30 -6.50
CA ALA A 113 0.38 -8.46 -7.53
C ALA A 113 -1.13 -8.69 -7.62
N SER A 114 -1.57 -9.95 -7.58
CA SER A 114 -3.01 -10.28 -7.58
C SER A 114 -3.76 -9.68 -6.39
N ARG A 115 -3.12 -9.63 -5.21
CA ARG A 115 -3.73 -9.06 -3.99
C ARG A 115 -3.74 -7.54 -4.03
N LEU A 116 -2.68 -6.93 -4.56
CA LEU A 116 -2.67 -5.49 -4.80
C LEU A 116 -3.79 -5.07 -5.76
N ARG A 117 -4.00 -5.82 -6.85
CA ARG A 117 -5.12 -5.58 -7.78
C ARG A 117 -6.46 -5.63 -7.07
N ALA A 118 -6.71 -6.72 -6.33
CA ALA A 118 -7.97 -6.89 -5.60
C ALA A 118 -8.22 -5.74 -4.62
N GLN A 119 -7.16 -5.30 -3.92
CA GLN A 119 -7.21 -4.15 -3.04
C GLN A 119 -7.54 -2.86 -3.82
N VAL A 120 -6.82 -2.54 -4.89
CA VAL A 120 -7.02 -1.31 -5.67
C VAL A 120 -8.43 -1.23 -6.22
N GLU A 121 -8.93 -2.30 -6.85
CA GLU A 121 -10.28 -2.30 -7.41
C GLU A 121 -11.33 -2.14 -6.30
N ASN A 122 -11.26 -2.92 -5.22
CA ASN A 122 -12.21 -2.76 -4.12
C ASN A 122 -12.12 -1.39 -3.45
N ALA A 123 -10.92 -0.84 -3.27
CA ALA A 123 -10.70 0.47 -2.65
C ALA A 123 -11.28 1.60 -3.53
N PHE A 124 -11.08 1.53 -4.85
CA PHE A 124 -11.67 2.45 -5.82
C PHE A 124 -13.20 2.50 -5.70
N TYR A 125 -13.85 1.34 -5.80
CA TYR A 125 -15.32 1.26 -5.69
C TYR A 125 -15.84 1.51 -4.26
N GLY A 126 -14.98 1.30 -3.26
CA GLY A 126 -15.26 1.58 -1.85
C GLY A 126 -15.18 3.06 -1.46
N GLY A 127 -14.81 3.94 -2.40
CA GLY A 127 -14.67 5.38 -2.13
C GLY A 127 -13.43 5.76 -1.32
N ILE A 128 -12.40 4.91 -1.32
CA ILE A 128 -11.11 5.22 -0.73
C ILE A 128 -10.36 6.20 -1.65
N ALA A 129 -9.75 7.22 -1.07
CA ALA A 129 -9.09 8.27 -1.85
C ALA A 129 -7.74 7.84 -2.41
N TYR A 130 -6.94 7.11 -1.62
CA TYR A 130 -5.63 6.62 -2.04
C TYR A 130 -5.17 5.43 -1.17
N ILE A 131 -4.14 4.74 -1.64
CA ILE A 131 -3.38 3.75 -0.87
C ILE A 131 -1.96 4.29 -0.69
N ALA A 132 -1.38 4.15 0.48
CA ALA A 132 -0.01 4.61 0.75
C ALA A 132 0.82 3.53 1.41
N CYS A 133 2.15 3.63 1.31
CA CYS A 133 3.07 2.74 2.01
C CYS A 133 4.46 3.37 2.18
N HIS A 134 5.25 2.77 3.07
CA HIS A 134 6.70 2.89 3.04
C HIS A 134 7.27 1.91 2.01
N ALA A 135 7.76 2.44 0.88
CA ALA A 135 8.44 1.65 -0.14
C ALA A 135 9.91 1.42 0.28
N ALA A 136 10.12 0.43 1.14
CA ALA A 136 11.42 0.20 1.76
C ALA A 136 12.49 -0.32 0.77
N ARG A 137 13.74 0.07 1.03
CA ARG A 137 14.97 -0.45 0.40
C ARG A 137 15.80 -1.21 1.43
N VAL A 138 15.85 -0.70 2.67
CA VAL A 138 16.70 -1.23 3.73
C VAL A 138 15.89 -2.10 4.68
N ASN A 139 16.38 -3.30 4.92
CA ASN A 139 15.86 -4.14 5.97
C ASN A 139 16.60 -3.87 7.28
N ALA A 140 16.17 -2.87 8.07
CA ALA A 140 16.91 -2.56 9.30
C ALA A 140 16.80 -3.62 10.42
N GLN A 141 15.99 -4.69 10.24
CA GLN A 141 16.02 -5.87 11.11
C GLN A 141 17.08 -6.89 10.65
N ASN A 142 17.49 -6.83 9.39
CA ASN A 142 18.53 -7.68 8.82
C ASN A 142 19.33 -6.89 7.76
N PRO A 143 20.45 -6.27 8.15
CA PRO A 143 21.22 -5.37 7.28
C PRO A 143 22.00 -6.09 6.17
N ASP A 144 21.84 -7.41 6.02
CA ASP A 144 22.40 -8.17 4.90
C ASP A 144 21.85 -7.62 3.57
N PRO A 145 22.69 -7.12 2.65
CA PRO A 145 22.26 -6.59 1.35
C PRO A 145 21.46 -7.60 0.51
N THR A 146 21.70 -8.90 0.70
CA THR A 146 20.95 -9.97 0.00
C THR A 146 19.52 -10.12 0.52
N ARG A 147 19.20 -9.48 1.65
CA ARG A 147 17.89 -9.47 2.30
C ARG A 147 17.28 -8.06 2.35
N ALA A 148 17.84 -7.14 1.57
CA ALA A 148 17.28 -5.82 1.34
C ALA A 148 15.85 -5.92 0.79
N PHE A 149 15.04 -4.92 1.09
CA PHE A 149 13.71 -4.82 0.51
C PHE A 149 13.80 -4.24 -0.90
N ILE A 150 12.89 -4.66 -1.77
CA ILE A 150 12.80 -4.16 -3.15
C ILE A 150 11.60 -3.21 -3.33
N GLY A 151 10.97 -2.79 -2.24
CA GLY A 151 9.76 -1.97 -2.28
C GLY A 151 9.97 -0.67 -3.05
N TYR A 152 11.06 0.03 -2.77
CA TYR A 152 11.38 1.31 -3.41
C TYR A 152 11.38 1.30 -4.94
N SER A 153 11.77 0.17 -5.56
CA SER A 153 11.81 0.04 -7.02
C SER A 153 10.62 -0.73 -7.57
N LEU A 154 9.94 -1.55 -6.75
CA LEU A 154 8.78 -2.33 -7.15
C LEU A 154 7.47 -1.53 -7.12
N TRP A 155 7.23 -0.76 -6.06
CA TRP A 155 5.97 -0.02 -5.90
C TRP A 155 5.73 1.01 -7.01
N PRO A 156 6.74 1.76 -7.50
CA PRO A 156 6.55 2.65 -8.66
C PRO A 156 6.15 1.93 -9.96
N LYS A 157 6.66 0.70 -10.20
CA LYS A 157 6.19 -0.12 -11.34
C LYS A 157 4.70 -0.43 -11.26
N TYR A 158 4.13 -0.41 -10.06
CA TYR A 158 2.70 -0.59 -9.81
C TYR A 158 1.93 0.73 -9.73
N GLY A 159 2.54 1.88 -10.02
CA GLY A 159 1.85 3.18 -10.04
C GLY A 159 1.84 3.92 -8.71
N PHE A 160 2.63 3.50 -7.73
CA PHE A 160 2.85 4.32 -6.53
C PHE A 160 3.85 5.44 -6.84
N ASP A 161 3.60 6.63 -6.31
CA ASP A 161 4.39 7.81 -6.60
C ASP A 161 4.84 8.53 -5.32
N GLN A 162 5.91 9.30 -5.43
CA GLN A 162 6.30 10.29 -4.43
C GLN A 162 6.92 11.46 -5.19
N THR A 163 6.59 12.69 -4.83
CA THR A 163 7.15 13.87 -5.51
C THR A 163 8.64 14.03 -5.15
N LEU A 164 9.41 14.67 -6.03
CA LEU A 164 10.80 15.01 -5.72
C LEU A 164 10.90 16.02 -4.57
N ASP A 165 9.89 16.87 -4.38
CA ASP A 165 9.83 17.80 -3.25
C ASP A 165 9.70 17.05 -1.92
N GLU A 166 8.79 16.08 -1.85
CA GLU A 166 8.65 15.17 -0.69
C GLU A 166 9.90 14.31 -0.48
N LEU A 167 10.55 13.88 -1.56
CA LEU A 167 11.82 13.14 -1.46
C LEU A 167 12.93 14.04 -0.90
N GLU A 168 13.02 15.28 -1.34
CA GLU A 168 14.07 16.24 -0.97
C GLU A 168 13.91 16.80 0.44
N LYS A 169 12.68 17.14 0.82
CA LYS A 169 12.35 17.82 2.09
C LYS A 169 11.81 16.87 3.15
N GLY A 170 11.41 15.67 2.76
CA GLY A 170 10.77 14.70 3.61
C GLY A 170 9.26 14.86 3.65
N THR A 171 8.60 13.97 4.39
CA THR A 171 7.15 13.98 4.59
C THR A 171 6.83 13.95 6.08
N ASP A 172 5.65 14.45 6.45
CA ASP A 172 5.16 14.38 7.84
C ASP A 172 5.10 12.94 8.39
N ASN A 173 5.07 11.93 7.52
CA ASN A 173 5.03 10.51 7.90
C ASN A 173 6.42 9.93 8.25
N ALA A 174 7.52 10.62 7.92
CA ALA A 174 8.87 10.12 8.17
C ALA A 174 9.15 9.89 9.67
N ASP A 175 8.55 10.71 10.54
CA ASP A 175 8.70 10.63 12.00
C ASP A 175 7.92 9.45 12.63
N GLU A 176 6.86 8.96 11.97
CA GLU A 176 6.06 7.83 12.45
C GLU A 176 6.65 6.47 12.04
N VAL A 177 7.37 6.41 10.92
CA VAL A 177 7.77 5.15 10.27
C VAL A 177 9.07 4.56 10.85
N ARG A 178 10.02 5.38 11.35
CA ARG A 178 11.19 4.86 12.09
C ARG A 178 12.00 5.96 12.78
N LYS A 179 12.19 5.83 14.10
CA LYS A 179 13.29 6.56 14.78
C LYS A 179 14.63 6.13 14.19
N GLY A 180 15.40 7.08 13.65
CA GLY A 180 16.78 6.87 13.20
C GLY A 180 16.99 6.63 11.70
N THR A 181 15.98 6.79 10.86
CA THR A 181 16.15 6.88 9.39
C THR A 181 16.19 8.35 8.94
N PRO A 182 16.91 8.68 7.84
CA PRO A 182 16.85 10.02 7.27
C PRO A 182 15.41 10.39 6.93
N ALA A 183 14.96 11.59 7.29
CA ALA A 183 13.60 12.04 6.97
C ALA A 183 13.44 12.41 5.48
N ALA A 184 14.56 12.63 4.78
CA ALA A 184 14.61 13.13 3.41
C ALA A 184 15.91 12.71 2.71
N PHE A 185 15.94 12.85 1.39
CA PHE A 185 17.05 12.47 0.51
C PHE A 185 17.36 13.57 -0.52
N PRO A 186 17.78 14.78 -0.08
CA PRO A 186 18.02 15.93 -0.97
C PRO A 186 19.06 15.64 -2.05
N GLU A 187 20.10 14.86 -1.74
CA GLU A 187 21.13 14.49 -2.71
C GLU A 187 20.58 13.63 -3.86
N VAL A 188 19.63 12.73 -3.58
CA VAL A 188 19.04 11.90 -4.63
C VAL A 188 18.12 12.73 -5.52
N ALA A 189 17.31 13.61 -4.93
CA ALA A 189 16.49 14.55 -5.69
C ALA A 189 17.35 15.48 -6.57
N ARG A 190 18.47 15.99 -6.04
CA ARG A 190 19.46 16.76 -6.81
C ARG A 190 20.03 15.95 -7.97
N MET A 191 20.46 14.71 -7.73
CA MET A 191 21.01 13.84 -8.77
C MET A 191 20.01 13.54 -9.88
N ILE A 192 18.71 13.40 -9.57
CA ILE A 192 17.66 13.23 -10.58
C ILE A 192 17.57 14.48 -11.45
N ARG A 193 17.46 15.66 -10.85
CA ARG A 193 17.37 16.94 -11.58
C ARG A 193 18.62 17.26 -12.42
N GLU A 194 19.78 16.73 -12.06
CA GLU A 194 21.02 16.89 -12.83
C GLU A 194 21.13 15.94 -14.03
N GLN A 195 20.46 14.79 -13.99
CA GLN A 195 20.64 13.71 -14.97
C GLN A 195 19.46 13.53 -15.92
N PHE A 196 18.28 13.98 -15.53
CA PHE A 196 17.05 13.84 -16.29
C PHE A 196 16.47 15.21 -16.66
N SER A 197 15.38 15.21 -17.43
CA SER A 197 14.72 16.43 -17.89
C SER A 197 14.22 17.28 -16.71
N ASP A 198 14.10 18.59 -16.94
CA ASP A 198 13.53 19.54 -15.96
C ASP A 198 12.05 19.25 -15.66
N ASP A 199 11.38 18.46 -16.51
CA ASP A 199 9.99 18.05 -16.36
C ASP A 199 9.80 16.89 -15.36
N VAL A 200 10.89 16.30 -14.83
CA VAL A 200 10.82 15.24 -13.82
C VAL A 200 10.51 15.83 -12.44
N GLU A 201 9.24 15.77 -12.03
CA GLU A 201 8.77 16.28 -10.73
C GLU A 201 8.47 15.18 -9.70
N SER A 202 8.43 13.92 -10.12
CA SER A 202 8.06 12.77 -9.28
C SER A 202 8.81 11.49 -9.65
N ILE A 203 8.69 10.45 -8.82
CA ILE A 203 9.27 9.13 -9.12
C ILE A 203 8.60 8.50 -10.34
N LEU A 204 7.29 8.68 -10.55
CA LEU A 204 6.66 8.19 -11.77
C LEU A 204 7.12 8.96 -13.02
N ASP A 205 7.45 10.26 -12.92
CA ASP A 205 8.07 10.99 -14.05
C ASP A 205 9.43 10.39 -14.40
N LEU A 206 10.24 10.10 -13.38
CA LEU A 206 11.51 9.42 -13.58
C LEU A 206 11.32 8.05 -14.26
N PHE A 207 10.25 7.31 -13.94
CA PHE A 207 9.98 6.01 -14.56
C PHE A 207 9.48 6.11 -16.01
N ASP A 208 8.94 7.26 -16.41
CA ASP A 208 8.51 7.51 -17.79
C ASP A 208 9.68 7.98 -18.68
N GLU A 209 10.77 8.49 -18.09
CA GLU A 209 12.01 8.85 -18.78
C GLU A 209 12.83 7.63 -19.23
N GLU A 210 13.55 7.78 -20.35
CA GLU A 210 14.43 6.73 -20.86
C GLU A 210 15.55 6.42 -19.86
N GLY A 211 15.61 5.16 -19.40
CA GLY A 211 16.62 4.68 -18.44
C GLY A 211 16.39 5.12 -16.99
N GLY A 212 15.32 5.86 -16.67
CA GLY A 212 15.10 6.36 -15.33
C GLY A 212 14.72 5.27 -14.32
N SER A 213 14.01 4.22 -14.74
CA SER A 213 13.68 3.08 -13.88
C SER A 213 14.94 2.26 -13.50
N GLU A 214 15.87 2.09 -14.44
CA GLU A 214 17.15 1.40 -14.29
C GLU A 214 18.07 2.21 -13.39
N TRP A 215 18.11 3.52 -13.59
CA TRP A 215 18.82 4.44 -12.74
C TRP A 215 18.30 4.37 -11.29
N TRP A 216 16.97 4.39 -11.12
CA TRP A 216 16.34 4.31 -9.81
C TRP A 216 16.63 2.98 -9.11
N LYS A 217 16.67 1.87 -9.86
CA LYS A 217 17.06 0.56 -9.30
C LYS A 217 18.46 0.54 -8.69
N ILE A 218 19.37 1.40 -9.14
CA ILE A 218 20.75 1.47 -8.64
C ILE A 218 20.87 2.53 -7.54
N ASN A 219 20.36 3.73 -7.80
CA ASN A 219 20.59 4.92 -6.98
C ASN A 219 19.43 5.26 -6.03
N GLY A 220 18.25 4.71 -6.28
CA GLY A 220 17.02 5.04 -5.59
C GLY A 220 17.05 4.71 -4.10
N VAL A 221 16.22 5.40 -3.35
CA VAL A 221 16.16 5.32 -1.88
C VAL A 221 14.76 4.92 -1.44
N GLU A 222 14.55 4.73 -0.15
CA GLU A 222 13.20 4.43 0.34
C GLU A 222 12.24 5.58 0.03
N LEU A 223 10.98 5.25 -0.26
CA LEU A 223 9.92 6.24 -0.37
C LEU A 223 9.06 6.15 0.88
N TYR A 224 9.18 7.12 1.79
CA TYR A 224 8.46 7.10 3.07
C TYR A 224 6.95 7.32 2.93
N HIS A 225 6.51 7.86 1.80
CA HIS A 225 5.10 8.07 1.51
C HIS A 225 4.82 7.82 0.03
N ALA A 226 5.05 6.59 -0.43
CA ALA A 226 4.65 6.21 -1.77
C ALA A 226 3.12 6.12 -1.83
N VAL A 227 2.48 6.89 -2.71
CA VAL A 227 1.03 7.03 -2.82
C VAL A 227 0.54 6.48 -4.16
N PHE A 228 -0.47 5.63 -4.09
CA PHE A 228 -1.29 5.22 -5.23
C PHE A 228 -2.60 6.01 -5.21
N ASP A 229 -2.77 6.93 -6.15
CA ASP A 229 -3.97 7.75 -6.28
C ASP A 229 -5.13 6.93 -6.89
N LEU A 230 -6.25 6.81 -6.17
CA LEU A 230 -7.43 6.08 -6.62
C LEU A 230 -8.42 6.97 -7.38
N ALA A 231 -8.11 8.24 -7.65
CA ALA A 231 -8.98 9.07 -8.49
C ALA A 231 -9.18 8.45 -9.89
N ALA A 232 -10.40 8.57 -10.42
CA ALA A 232 -10.69 8.08 -11.76
C ALA A 232 -9.80 8.78 -12.80
N GLY A 233 -9.05 8.00 -13.57
CA GLY A 233 -8.11 8.53 -14.58
C GLY A 233 -6.78 9.04 -14.02
N SER A 234 -6.49 8.81 -12.73
CA SER A 234 -5.19 9.09 -12.13
C SER A 234 -4.06 8.37 -12.88
N ARG A 235 -2.83 8.89 -12.75
CA ARG A 235 -1.64 8.26 -13.31
C ARG A 235 -1.41 6.87 -12.70
N SER A 236 -1.58 6.72 -11.38
CA SER A 236 -1.46 5.44 -10.69
C SER A 236 -2.36 4.36 -11.29
N MET A 237 -3.64 4.69 -11.53
CA MET A 237 -4.58 3.77 -12.18
C MET A 237 -4.19 3.43 -13.61
N LYS A 238 -3.66 4.38 -14.38
CA LYS A 238 -3.17 4.14 -15.75
C LYS A 238 -1.95 3.21 -15.77
N VAL A 239 -0.99 3.43 -14.89
CA VAL A 239 0.21 2.58 -14.76
C VAL A 239 -0.18 1.16 -14.38
N LEU A 240 -1.03 0.99 -13.37
CA LEU A 240 -1.51 -0.33 -12.97
C LEU A 240 -2.27 -1.02 -14.11
N ASN A 241 -3.18 -0.33 -14.79
CA ASN A 241 -3.90 -0.93 -15.91
C ASN A 241 -2.97 -1.34 -17.07
N LYS A 242 -1.91 -0.57 -17.35
CA LYS A 242 -0.91 -0.93 -18.35
C LYS A 242 -0.23 -2.26 -18.00
N TYR A 243 0.27 -2.42 -16.78
CA TYR A 243 0.92 -3.67 -16.37
C TYR A 243 -0.04 -4.87 -16.43
N TRP A 244 -1.33 -4.67 -16.13
CA TRP A 244 -2.30 -5.77 -16.09
C TRP A 244 -2.87 -6.14 -17.46
N LEU A 245 -2.94 -5.19 -18.39
CA LEU A 245 -3.36 -5.41 -19.77
C LEU A 245 -2.21 -5.84 -20.67
N ASP A 246 -0.97 -5.53 -20.29
CA ASP A 246 0.25 -5.94 -20.98
C ASP A 246 1.30 -6.46 -19.99
N PRO A 247 1.18 -7.73 -19.52
CA PRO A 247 2.08 -8.30 -18.52
C PRO A 247 3.47 -8.66 -19.08
N ARG A 248 3.85 -8.15 -20.26
CA ARG A 248 5.15 -8.42 -20.87
C ARG A 248 6.23 -7.61 -20.14
N GLU A 249 7.29 -8.32 -19.75
CA GLU A 249 8.50 -7.87 -19.05
C GLU A 249 8.41 -7.82 -17.51
N GLU A 250 8.66 -8.96 -16.85
CA GLU A 250 9.97 -9.22 -16.21
C GLU A 250 9.92 -10.51 -15.37
N GLU A 251 10.73 -11.49 -15.79
CA GLU A 251 11.38 -12.42 -14.87
C GLU A 251 12.13 -11.57 -13.84
N CYS A 252 11.66 -11.55 -12.59
CA CYS A 252 12.45 -11.01 -11.50
C CYS A 252 13.73 -11.84 -11.41
N PRO A 253 14.95 -11.28 -11.57
CA PRO A 253 16.20 -12.04 -11.42
C PRO A 253 16.51 -12.43 -9.96
N TYR A 254 15.54 -12.27 -9.06
CA TYR A 254 15.54 -12.77 -7.68
C TYR A 254 14.35 -13.71 -7.41
N ALA A 255 13.84 -14.36 -8.47
CA ALA A 255 13.08 -15.60 -8.36
C ALA A 255 13.94 -16.74 -7.80
#